data_AF-A0A2G6FPF6-F1
#
_entry.id   AF-A0A2G6FPF6-F1
#
_cell.length_a   1.000
_cell.length_b   1.000
_cell.length_c   1.000
_cell.angle_alpha   90.00
_cell.angle_beta   90.00
_cell.angle_gamma   90.00
#
_symmetry.space_group_name_H-M   'P 1'
#
loop_
_entity.id
_entity.type
_entity.pdbx_description
1 polymer ?
#
loop_
_entity_poly.entity_id
_entity_poly.type
_entity_poly.pdbx_seq_one_letter_code
_entity_poly.pdbx_strand_id
1 'polypeptide(L)' 'VAELLADIRSEIVTSERDSGDNKIIFSNLINRGIVDIVRTSNWSALAELLEQELPQWVDNVCLLQVFFQRNNIDSQLLEK' A
#
# COMPACT_ATOMS: atom_id res chain seq x y z
N VAL A 1 -3.07 4.42 8.65
CA VAL A 1 -1.63 4.34 8.27
C VAL A 1 -1.00 3.05 8.77
N ALA A 2 -0.92 2.81 10.09
CA ALA A 2 -0.27 1.61 10.63
C ALA A 2 -0.92 0.30 10.14
N GLU A 3 -2.24 0.28 9.99
CA GLU A 3 -2.97 -0.86 9.44
C GLU A 3 -2.64 -1.13 7.97
N LEU A 4 -2.65 -0.10 7.12
CA LEU A 4 -2.25 -0.23 5.72
C LEU A 4 -0.82 -0.78 5.58
N LEU A 5 0.11 -0.27 6.38
CA LEU A 5 1.49 -0.77 6.39
C LEU A 5 1.56 -2.21 6.90
N ALA A 6 0.69 -2.63 7.82
CA ALA A 6 0.62 -4.00 8.28
C ALA A 6 0.04 -4.94 7.21
N ASP A 7 -0.97 -4.51 6.45
CA ASP A 7 -1.55 -5.26 5.34
C ASP A 7 -0.54 -5.41 4.19
N ILE A 8 0.11 -4.32 3.79
CA ILE A 8 1.24 -4.37 2.84
C ILE A 8 2.32 -5.33 3.34
N ARG A 9 2.57 -5.35 4.66
CA ARG A 9 3.60 -6.22 5.25
C ARG A 9 3.17 -7.67 5.16
N SER A 10 1.91 -7.96 5.44
CA SER A 10 1.37 -9.31 5.33
C SER A 10 1.51 -9.82 3.90
N GLU A 11 1.11 -9.05 2.89
CA GLU A 11 1.19 -9.46 1.48
C GLU A 11 2.63 -9.65 0.98
N ILE A 12 3.55 -8.77 1.40
CA ILE A 12 4.96 -8.85 0.98
C ILE A 12 5.73 -9.93 1.76
N VAL A 13 5.51 -10.06 3.08
CA VAL A 13 6.27 -10.97 3.96
C VAL A 13 5.78 -12.41 3.86
N THR A 14 4.53 -12.66 3.49
CA THR A 14 4.03 -14.01 3.23
C THR A 14 4.49 -14.58 1.89
N SER A 15 5.01 -13.73 0.99
CA SER A 15 5.72 -14.18 -0.20
C SER A 15 7.02 -14.89 0.22
N GLU A 16 7.33 -16.06 -0.37
CA GLU A 16 8.54 -16.85 -0.11
C GLU A 16 9.87 -16.13 -0.47
N ARG A 17 9.84 -14.81 -0.68
CA ARG A 17 10.97 -13.98 -1.10
C ARG A 17 11.79 -13.47 0.07
N ASP A 18 13.03 -13.14 -0.25
CA ASP A 18 14.06 -12.78 0.70
C ASP A 18 13.66 -11.57 1.56
N SER A 19 13.92 -11.67 2.86
CA SER A 19 13.65 -10.63 3.85
C SER A 19 14.32 -9.28 3.52
N GLY A 20 15.40 -9.30 2.74
CA GLY A 20 16.10 -8.12 2.24
C GLY A 20 15.27 -7.27 1.29
N ASP A 21 14.66 -7.89 0.28
CA ASP A 21 13.83 -7.20 -0.72
C ASP A 21 12.59 -6.57 -0.07
N ASN A 22 11.97 -7.31 0.86
CA ASN A 22 10.82 -6.84 1.62
C ASN A 22 11.15 -5.58 2.42
N LYS A 23 12.35 -5.52 3.03
CA LYS A 23 12.82 -4.34 3.77
C LYS A 23 13.05 -3.14 2.86
N ILE A 24 13.54 -3.36 1.64
CA ILE A 24 13.78 -2.30 0.65
C ILE A 24 12.43 -1.70 0.21
N ILE A 25 11.46 -2.54 -0.15
CA ILE A 25 10.11 -2.08 -0.56
C ILE A 25 9.48 -1.23 0.55
N PHE A 26 9.52 -1.71 1.80
CA PHE A 26 9.02 -0.95 2.95
C PHE A 26 9.73 0.38 3.14
N SER A 27 11.06 0.38 3.03
CA SER A 27 11.85 1.60 3.21
C SER A 27 11.51 2.63 2.12
N ASN A 28 11.32 2.18 0.88
CA ASN A 28 10.93 3.07 -0.22
C ASN A 28 9.54 3.68 -0.01
N LEU A 29 8.55 2.89 0.38
CA LEU A 29 7.19 3.38 0.66
C LEU A 29 7.20 4.48 1.73
N ILE A 30 7.96 4.28 2.81
CA ILE A 30 8.11 5.29 3.87
C ILE A 30 8.84 6.54 3.35
N ASN A 31 9.95 6.37 2.63
CA ASN A 31 10.74 7.48 2.09
C ASN A 31 9.96 8.31 1.06
N ARG A 32 9.02 7.71 0.34
CA ARG A 32 8.16 8.39 -0.63
C ARG A 32 6.89 8.98 -0.02
N GLY A 33 6.77 8.96 1.31
CA GLY A 33 5.74 9.71 2.03
C GLY A 33 4.38 9.03 2.08
N ILE A 34 4.31 7.68 2.02
CA ILE A 34 3.04 6.94 2.15
C ILE A 34 2.21 7.38 3.37
N VAL A 35 2.89 7.76 4.47
CA VAL A 35 2.24 8.26 5.69
C VAL A 35 1.49 9.55 5.44
N ASP A 36 2.11 10.52 4.78
CA ASP A 36 1.49 11.83 4.49
C ASP A 36 0.38 11.69 3.47
N ILE A 37 0.55 10.84 2.45
CA ILE A 37 -0.46 10.53 1.45
C ILE A 37 -1.73 9.96 2.12
N VAL A 38 -1.57 8.98 3.02
CA VAL A 38 -2.70 8.40 3.76
C VAL A 38 -3.31 9.40 4.73
N ARG A 39 -2.52 10.25 5.40
CA ARG A 39 -3.04 11.29 6.31
C ARG A 39 -3.82 12.38 5.61
N THR A 40 -3.45 12.70 4.37
CA THR A 40 -4.14 13.69 3.54
C THR A 40 -5.29 13.09 2.73
N SER A 41 -5.55 11.79 2.91
CA SER A 41 -6.57 11.04 2.15
C SER A 41 -6.39 11.15 0.63
N ASN A 42 -5.14 11.29 0.17
CA ASN A 42 -4.82 11.35 -1.26
C ASN A 42 -4.71 9.93 -1.83
N TRP A 43 -5.86 9.30 -2.04
CA TRP A 43 -5.96 7.89 -2.40
C TRP A 43 -5.46 7.57 -3.81
N SER A 44 -5.61 8.49 -4.77
CA SER A 44 -5.06 8.34 -6.12
C SER A 44 -3.53 8.31 -6.08
N ALA A 45 -2.90 9.25 -5.34
CA ALA A 45 -1.44 9.23 -5.15
C ALA A 45 -0.95 8.00 -4.38
N LEU A 46 -1.78 7.46 -3.48
CA LEU A 46 -1.48 6.20 -2.81
C LEU A 46 -1.46 5.04 -3.80
N ALA A 47 -2.47 4.94 -4.68
CA ALA A 47 -2.54 3.90 -5.69
C ALA A 47 -1.33 3.96 -6.64
N GLU A 48 -0.97 5.15 -7.13
CA GLU A 48 0.22 5.35 -7.97
C GLU A 48 1.52 4.94 -7.25
N LEU A 49 1.66 5.31 -5.98
CA LEU A 49 2.84 4.96 -5.19
C LEU A 49 2.95 3.44 -5.02
N LEU A 50 1.83 2.77 -4.70
CA LEU A 50 1.78 1.34 -4.55
C LEU A 50 2.10 0.64 -5.89
N GLU A 51 1.56 1.12 -7.01
CA GLU A 51 1.88 0.59 -8.36
C GLU A 51 3.37 0.69 -8.71
N GLN A 52 4.04 1.75 -8.27
CA GLN A 52 5.47 1.95 -8.55
C GLN A 52 6.39 1.13 -7.64
N GLU A 53 6.03 0.96 -6.37
CA GLU A 53 6.91 0.34 -5.36
C GLU A 53 6.59 -1.12 -5.08
N LEU A 54 5.32 -1.53 -5.25
CA LEU A 54 4.94 -2.91 -5.02
C LEU A 54 5.29 -3.77 -6.23
N PRO A 55 5.74 -5.02 -6.01
CA PRO A 55 6.01 -5.94 -7.09
C PRO A 55 4.75 -6.24 -7.92
N GLN A 56 4.94 -6.54 -9.21
CA GLN A 56 3.83 -6.80 -10.14
C GLN A 56 2.89 -7.96 -9.78
N TRP A 57 3.32 -8.87 -8.89
CA TRP A 57 2.46 -9.95 -8.39
C TRP A 57 1.53 -9.53 -7.25
N VAL A 58 1.73 -8.34 -6.68
CA VAL A 58 0.88 -7.79 -5.63
C VAL A 58 -0.26 -7.02 -6.30
N ASP A 59 -1.49 -7.41 -5.97
CA ASP A 59 -2.68 -6.69 -6.43
C ASP A 59 -2.93 -5.49 -5.52
N ASN A 60 -2.39 -4.35 -5.92
CA ASN A 60 -2.48 -3.10 -5.17
C ASN A 60 -3.93 -2.60 -5.05
N VAL A 61 -4.77 -2.88 -6.05
CA VAL A 61 -6.18 -2.50 -6.04
C VAL A 61 -6.94 -3.31 -5.01
N CYS A 62 -6.71 -4.63 -4.97
CA CYS A 62 -7.28 -5.52 -3.96
C CYS A 62 -6.87 -5.09 -2.53
N LEU A 63 -5.58 -4.79 -2.32
CA LEU A 63 -5.07 -4.27 -1.05
C LEU A 63 -5.80 -3.00 -0.60
N LEU A 64 -5.98 -2.04 -1.51
CA LEU A 64 -6.68 -0.79 -1.23
C LEU A 64 -8.17 -1.01 -0.97
N GLN A 65 -8.84 -1.89 -1.71
CA GLN A 65 -10.24 -2.23 -1.47
C GLN A 65 -10.45 -2.84 -0.09
N VAL A 66 -9.60 -3.79 0.32
CA VAL A 66 -9.66 -4.39 1.66
C VAL A 66 -9.42 -3.33 2.74
N PHE A 67 -8.42 -2.47 2.55
CA PHE A 67 -8.12 -1.39 3.48
C PHE A 67 -9.31 -0.41 3.60
N PHE A 68 -9.92 -0.02 2.48
CA PHE A 68 -11.05 0.90 2.44
C PHE A 68 -12.31 0.32 3.07
N GLN A 69 -12.62 -0.95 2.78
CA GLN A 69 -13.74 -1.64 3.38
C GLN A 69 -13.60 -1.72 4.91
N ARG A 70 -12.40 -2.00 5.41
CA ARG A 70 -12.12 -2.05 6.87
C ARG A 70 -12.23 -0.68 7.53
N ASN A 71 -11.84 0.38 6.82
CA ASN A 71 -11.81 1.74 7.36
C ASN A 71 -13.06 2.58 7.02
N ASN A 72 -14.09 1.99 6.40
CA ASN A 72 -15.28 2.69 5.88
C ASN A 72 -14.94 3.88 4.95
N ILE A 73 -13.91 3.70 4.11
CA ILE A 73 -13.51 4.68 3.08
C ILE A 73 -14.24 4.32 1.78
N ASP A 74 -14.73 5.34 1.06
CA ASP A 74 -15.40 5.15 -0.22
C ASP A 74 -14.39 4.75 -1.31
N SER A 75 -14.62 3.61 -1.96
CA SER A 75 -13.75 3.08 -3.02
C SER A 75 -13.85 3.84 -4.34
N GLN A 76 -14.88 4.67 -4.54
CA GLN A 76 -14.98 5.56 -5.71
C GLN A 76 -13.89 6.64 -5.73
N LEU A 77 -13.14 6.79 -4.63
CA LEU A 77 -12.03 7.73 -4.53
C LEU A 77 -10.77 7.28 -5.30
N LEU A 78 -10.74 6.06 -5.84
CA LEU A 78 -9.68 5.59 -6.75
C LEU A 78 -9.95 5.96 -8.21
N GLU A 79 -11.16 6.41 -8.54
CA GLU A 79 -11.61 6.68 -9.92
C GLU A 79 -11.52 8.17 -10.31
N LYS A 80 -10.87 9.01 -9.50
CA LYS A 80 -10.68 10.45 -9.74
C LYS A 80 -9.22 10.82 -9.94
#